data_AF-A0A7S1J1D9-F1
#
_entry.id   AF-A0A7S1J1D9-F1
#
_cell.length_a   1.000
_cell.length_b   1.000
_cell.length_c   1.000
_cell.angle_alpha   90.00
_cell.angle_beta   90.00
_cell.angle_gamma   90.00
#
_symmetry.space_group_name_H-M   'P 1'
#
loop_
_entity.id
_entity.type
_entity.pdbx_description
1 polymer ?
#
loop_
_entity_poly.entity_id
_entity_poly.type
_entity_poly.pdbx_seq_one_letter_code
_entity_poly.pdbx_strand_id
1 'polypeptide(L)'
;HRLAQAEGVAVRFVDTFLGPAELAAIYRATRLNFHPCLYDAYGMTVVEAAAFGAPTVVNGGGLVGATELLAPPGQVFEVDLTRPTPEVAARVQRVLQSGADLEGVAAAAQSRSMSWTEEA
;
A
#
# COMPACT_ATOMS: atom_id res chain seq x y z
N HIS A 1 -3.27 18.52 11.36
CA HIS A 1 -1.81 18.57 11.57
C HIS A 1 -1.32 18.22 12.98
N ARG A 2 -2.09 18.37 14.07
CA ARG A 2 -1.61 18.15 15.45
C ARG A 2 -1.51 16.70 15.95
N LEU A 3 -2.01 15.70 15.21
CA LEU A 3 -2.22 14.35 15.77
C LEU A 3 -1.00 13.41 15.72
N ALA A 4 0.03 13.68 14.91
CA ALA A 4 1.12 12.71 14.70
C ALA A 4 2.43 13.03 15.44
N GLN A 5 2.55 14.17 16.13
CA GLN A 5 3.78 14.56 16.85
C GLN A 5 3.95 13.88 18.22
N ALA A 6 3.03 12.99 18.62
CA ALA A 6 2.82 12.66 20.03
C ALA A 6 3.77 11.59 20.62
N GLU A 7 4.56 10.82 19.86
CA GLU A 7 5.21 9.61 20.42
C GLU A 7 6.69 9.39 20.05
N GLY A 8 7.46 10.44 19.73
CA GLY A 8 8.89 10.28 19.40
C GLY A 8 9.14 9.55 18.06
N VAL A 9 8.09 9.35 17.28
CA VAL A 9 8.14 8.81 15.91
C VAL A 9 8.46 9.95 14.95
N ALA A 10 9.45 9.76 14.09
CA ALA A 10 9.74 10.69 13.01
C ALA A 10 8.61 10.65 11.97
N VAL A 11 7.79 11.69 11.92
CA VAL A 11 6.71 11.84 10.95
C VAL A 11 7.03 13.00 10.03
N ARG A 12 7.04 12.73 8.71
CA ARG A 12 7.17 13.75 7.67
C ARG A 12 5.82 13.96 7.01
N PHE A 13 5.32 15.18 7.06
CA PHE A 13 4.19 15.62 6.25
C PHE A 13 4.70 16.24 4.97
N VAL A 14 4.09 15.90 3.84
CA VAL A 14 4.33 16.54 2.56
C VAL A 14 3.00 17.09 2.10
N ASP A 15 2.87 18.41 2.19
CA ASP A 15 1.66 19.19 1.89
C ASP A 15 1.78 19.99 0.58
N THR A 16 2.85 19.75 -0.16
CA THR A 16 3.10 20.31 -1.48
C THR A 16 2.77 19.29 -2.57
N PHE A 17 2.50 19.79 -3.78
CA PHE A 17 2.31 18.92 -4.94
C PHE A 17 3.61 18.17 -5.25
N LEU A 18 3.49 16.86 -5.48
CA LEU A 18 4.59 16.00 -5.90
C LEU A 18 4.39 15.59 -7.35
N GLY A 19 5.40 15.85 -8.18
CA GLY A 19 5.44 15.34 -9.54
C GLY A 19 5.71 13.82 -9.58
N PRO A 20 5.57 13.20 -10.76
CA PRO A 20 5.75 11.75 -10.92
C PRO A 20 7.12 11.23 -10.42
N ALA A 21 8.20 11.96 -10.67
CA ALA A 21 9.54 11.55 -10.24
C ALA A 21 9.73 11.59 -8.72
N GLU A 22 9.13 12.57 -8.06
CA GLU A 22 9.21 12.74 -6.60
C GLU A 22 8.37 11.68 -5.89
N LEU A 23 7.16 11.43 -6.39
CA LEU A 23 6.30 10.37 -5.86
C LEU A 23 6.92 8.99 -6.06
N ALA A 24 7.53 8.74 -7.23
CA ALA A 24 8.28 7.51 -7.50
C ALA A 24 9.46 7.32 -6.52
N ALA A 25 10.18 8.39 -6.17
CA ALA A 25 11.26 8.33 -5.19
C ALA A 25 10.75 7.95 -3.79
N ILE A 26 9.57 8.45 -3.39
CA ILE A 26 8.92 8.05 -2.15
C ILE A 26 8.54 6.57 -2.18
N TYR A 27 7.85 6.11 -3.22
CA TYR A 27 7.45 4.70 -3.32
C TYR A 27 8.65 3.75 -3.32
N ARG A 28 9.72 4.05 -4.07
CA ARG A 28 10.94 3.22 -4.07
C ARG A 28 11.62 3.11 -2.70
N ALA A 29 11.47 4.12 -1.85
CA ALA A 29 11.99 4.12 -0.48
C ALA A 29 10.98 3.53 0.53
N THR A 30 9.78 3.16 0.10
CA THR A 30 8.67 2.75 0.97
C THR A 30 8.72 1.25 1.22
N ARG A 31 8.85 0.86 2.49
CA ARG A 31 8.78 -0.55 2.91
C ARG A 31 7.37 -1.14 2.88
N LEU A 32 6.37 -0.32 3.18
CA LEU A 32 4.97 -0.69 3.17
C LEU A 32 4.13 0.56 2.93
N ASN A 33 3.35 0.55 1.86
CA ASN A 33 2.34 1.55 1.60
C ASN A 33 1.05 1.19 2.36
N PHE A 34 0.35 2.21 2.87
CA PHE A 34 -0.93 2.02 3.56
C PHE A 34 -2.00 2.81 2.82
N HIS A 35 -2.98 2.11 2.26
CA HIS A 35 -4.11 2.70 1.54
C HIS A 35 -5.36 2.54 2.41
N PRO A 36 -5.68 3.54 3.27
CA PRO A 36 -6.66 3.41 4.35
C PRO A 36 -8.14 3.51 3.91
N CYS A 37 -8.42 3.57 2.61
CA CYS A 37 -9.77 3.67 2.11
C CYS A 37 -10.57 2.41 2.47
N LEU A 38 -11.76 2.58 3.05
CA LEU A 38 -12.70 1.46 3.26
C LEU A 38 -13.23 0.94 1.92
N TYR A 39 -13.34 1.83 0.93
CA TYR A 39 -13.73 1.52 -0.44
C TYR A 39 -12.96 2.45 -1.39
N ASP A 40 -12.43 1.90 -2.48
CA ASP A 40 -11.89 2.64 -3.61
C ASP A 40 -12.21 1.86 -4.90
N ALA A 41 -12.92 2.51 -5.81
CA ALA A 41 -13.40 1.88 -7.04
C ALA A 41 -12.27 1.33 -7.92
N TYR A 42 -11.07 1.92 -7.86
CA TYR A 42 -9.92 1.42 -8.61
C TYR A 42 -8.65 1.31 -7.78
N GLY A 43 -8.31 2.28 -6.93
CA GLY A 43 -7.07 2.22 -6.14
C GLY A 43 -5.80 2.47 -6.95
N MET A 44 -5.79 3.52 -7.80
CA MET A 44 -4.62 3.89 -8.65
C MET A 44 -3.31 3.95 -7.83
N THR A 45 -3.38 4.52 -6.64
CA THR A 45 -2.20 4.68 -5.75
C THR A 45 -1.63 3.35 -5.28
N VAL A 46 -2.44 2.29 -5.20
CA VAL A 46 -1.99 0.93 -4.90
C VAL A 46 -1.19 0.36 -6.07
N VAL A 47 -1.67 0.58 -7.30
CA VAL A 47 -1.02 0.13 -8.54
C VAL A 47 0.29 0.88 -8.77
N GLU A 48 0.31 2.19 -8.53
CA GLU A 48 1.53 3.01 -8.60
C GLU A 48 2.57 2.57 -7.58
N ALA A 49 2.16 2.34 -6.33
CA ALA A 49 3.03 1.82 -5.28
C ALA A 49 3.64 0.47 -5.70
N ALA A 50 2.81 -0.45 -6.21
CA ALA A 50 3.24 -1.74 -6.72
C ALA A 50 4.28 -1.58 -7.85
N ALA A 51 4.05 -0.71 -8.83
CA ALA A 51 4.98 -0.46 -9.94
C ALA A 51 6.37 -0.01 -9.47
N PHE A 52 6.46 0.67 -8.32
CA PHE A 52 7.73 1.08 -7.73
C PHE A 52 8.27 0.13 -6.66
N GLY A 53 7.67 -1.06 -6.49
CA GLY A 53 8.12 -2.09 -5.57
C GLY A 53 7.71 -1.87 -4.12
N ALA A 54 6.69 -1.04 -3.87
CA ALA A 54 6.14 -0.84 -2.54
C ALA A 54 4.90 -1.74 -2.34
N PRO A 55 4.96 -2.76 -1.47
CA PRO A 55 3.80 -3.57 -1.16
C PRO A 55 2.77 -2.72 -0.39
N THR A 56 1.48 -3.01 -0.54
CA THR A 56 0.41 -2.19 0.04
C THR A 56 -0.48 -2.98 0.99
N VAL A 57 -0.83 -2.38 2.13
CA VAL A 57 -2.00 -2.77 2.93
C VAL A 57 -3.24 -2.04 2.42
N VAL A 58 -4.30 -2.79 2.17
CA VAL A 58 -5.62 -2.30 1.73
C VAL A 58 -6.72 -2.81 2.64
N ASN A 59 -7.93 -2.23 2.52
CA ASN A 59 -9.10 -2.85 3.11
C ASN A 59 -9.44 -4.16 2.40
N GLY A 60 -9.70 -5.20 3.18
CA GLY A 60 -9.99 -6.53 2.66
C GLY A 60 -11.39 -6.68 2.06
N GLY A 61 -11.61 -7.80 1.36
CA GLY A 61 -12.93 -8.20 0.86
C GLY A 61 -13.30 -7.64 -0.52
N GLY A 62 -12.29 -7.28 -1.34
CA GLY A 62 -12.51 -6.78 -2.71
C GLY A 62 -13.09 -5.37 -2.78
N LEU A 63 -12.94 -4.57 -1.71
CA LEU A 63 -13.46 -3.21 -1.64
C LEU A 63 -12.52 -2.16 -2.26
N VAL A 64 -11.31 -2.57 -2.64
CA VAL A 64 -10.32 -1.73 -3.32
C VAL A 64 -10.02 -2.36 -4.67
N GLY A 65 -10.47 -1.76 -5.77
CA GLY A 65 -10.46 -2.37 -7.11
C GLY A 65 -9.09 -2.90 -7.58
N ALA A 66 -8.00 -2.29 -7.11
CA ALA A 66 -6.63 -2.71 -7.42
C ALA A 66 -6.34 -4.15 -7.02
N THR A 67 -7.08 -4.71 -6.05
CA THR A 67 -6.94 -6.11 -5.65
C THR A 67 -7.32 -7.07 -6.79
N GLU A 68 -8.20 -6.67 -7.71
CA GLU A 68 -8.55 -7.48 -8.88
C GLU A 68 -7.41 -7.53 -9.90
N LEU A 69 -6.76 -6.39 -10.16
CA LEU A 69 -5.59 -6.32 -11.05
C LEU A 69 -4.42 -7.12 -10.46
N LEU A 70 -4.18 -6.94 -9.17
CA LEU A 70 -3.10 -7.56 -8.40
C LEU A 70 -3.47 -8.97 -7.89
N ALA A 71 -4.41 -9.66 -8.53
CA ALA A 71 -4.69 -11.08 -8.26
C ALA A 71 -3.79 -11.98 -9.13
N PRO A 72 -3.10 -13.02 -8.57
CA PRO A 72 -3.59 -14.06 -7.64
C PRO A 72 -3.18 -13.83 -6.16
N PRO A 73 -3.69 -14.60 -5.15
CA PRO A 73 -3.62 -14.22 -3.74
C PRO A 73 -2.21 -13.84 -3.26
N GLY A 74 -2.13 -12.74 -2.51
CA GLY A 74 -0.92 -12.33 -1.80
C GLY A 74 -0.10 -11.19 -2.42
N GLN A 75 -0.56 -10.52 -3.48
CA GLN A 75 0.16 -9.33 -4.01
C GLN A 75 -0.21 -8.01 -3.31
N VAL A 76 -1.13 -8.08 -2.35
CA VAL A 76 -1.44 -7.03 -1.38
C VAL A 76 -1.69 -7.67 -0.01
N PHE A 77 -1.62 -6.87 1.05
CA PHE A 77 -2.00 -7.28 2.39
C PHE A 77 -3.41 -6.78 2.69
N GLU A 78 -4.35 -7.69 2.84
CA GLU A 78 -5.73 -7.34 3.21
C GLU A 78 -5.88 -7.29 4.74
N VAL A 79 -6.38 -6.17 5.24
CA VAL A 79 -6.75 -5.98 6.64
C VAL A 79 -8.17 -5.46 6.69
N ASP A 80 -9.00 -6.00 7.59
CA ASP A 80 -10.33 -5.45 7.87
C ASP A 80 -10.17 -4.10 8.59
N LEU A 81 -10.28 -3.01 7.82
CA LEU A 81 -10.12 -1.64 8.32
C LEU A 81 -11.37 -1.11 9.02
N THR A 82 -12.46 -1.89 9.07
CA THR A 82 -13.66 -1.55 9.85
C THR A 82 -13.48 -1.82 11.35
N ARG A 83 -12.41 -2.55 11.71
CA ARG A 83 -12.04 -2.84 13.10
C ARG A 83 -11.55 -1.58 13.83
N PRO A 84 -11.60 -1.57 15.17
CA PRO A 84 -11.01 -0.49 15.96
C PRO A 84 -9.54 -0.22 15.62
N THR A 85 -9.13 1.05 15.64
CA THR A 85 -7.77 1.50 15.27
C THR A 85 -6.64 0.71 15.96
N PRO A 86 -6.68 0.42 17.27
CA PRO A 86 -5.61 -0.36 17.91
C PRO A 86 -5.50 -1.78 17.33
N GLU A 87 -6.61 -2.35 16.89
CA GLU A 87 -6.60 -3.65 16.26
C GLU A 87 -5.97 -3.59 14.88
N VAL A 88 -6.43 -2.66 14.03
CA VAL A 88 -5.87 -2.42 12.69
C VAL A 88 -4.36 -2.17 12.77
N ALA A 89 -3.92 -1.28 13.67
CA ALA A 89 -2.51 -0.98 13.88
C ALA A 89 -1.70 -2.23 14.24
N ALA A 90 -2.20 -3.09 15.14
CA ALA A 90 -1.53 -4.34 15.48
C ALA A 90 -1.43 -5.30 14.29
N ARG A 91 -2.38 -5.28 13.34
CA ARG A 91 -2.32 -6.14 12.14
C ARG A 91 -1.32 -5.59 11.13
N VAL A 92 -1.31 -4.27 10.90
CA VAL A 92 -0.29 -3.59 10.08
C VAL A 92 1.12 -3.79 10.66
N GLN A 93 1.27 -3.71 11.98
CA GLN A 93 2.53 -3.99 12.66
C GLN A 93 3.00 -5.44 12.43
N ARG A 94 2.11 -6.43 12.46
CA ARG A 94 2.48 -7.82 12.14
C ARG A 94 2.97 -7.98 10.70
N VAL A 95 2.34 -7.29 9.74
CA VAL A 95 2.82 -7.23 8.35
C VAL A 95 4.24 -6.64 8.28
N LEU A 96 4.53 -5.60 9.07
CA LEU A 96 5.85 -4.96 9.11
C LEU A 96 6.93 -5.76 9.84
N GLN A 97 6.60 -6.43 10.95
CA GLN A 97 7.57 -6.87 11.96
C GLN A 97 8.04 -8.33 11.83
N SER A 98 7.31 -9.25 11.19
CA SER A 98 7.76 -10.66 11.09
C SER A 98 6.95 -11.54 10.14
N GLY A 99 7.61 -12.36 9.31
CA GLY A 99 7.03 -13.53 8.64
C GLY A 99 6.20 -13.28 7.37
N ALA A 100 5.80 -12.04 7.11
CA ALA A 100 5.23 -11.65 5.83
C ALA A 100 6.36 -11.51 4.80
N ASP A 101 6.18 -12.13 3.63
CA ASP A 101 7.11 -12.02 2.50
C ASP A 101 6.94 -10.67 1.80
N LEU A 102 7.29 -9.56 2.48
CA LEU A 102 7.14 -8.20 1.93
C LEU A 102 7.82 -8.06 0.57
N GLU A 103 9.01 -8.66 0.41
CA GLU A 103 9.79 -8.61 -0.81
C GLU A 103 9.15 -9.43 -1.93
N GLY A 104 8.69 -10.66 -1.66
CA GLY A 104 7.99 -11.48 -2.64
C GLY A 104 6.64 -10.88 -3.03
N VAL A 105 5.88 -10.34 -2.07
CA VAL A 105 4.65 -9.58 -2.34
C VAL A 105 4.94 -8.37 -3.23
N ALA A 106 5.98 -7.59 -2.90
CA ALA A 106 6.38 -6.43 -3.69
C ALA A 106 6.79 -6.81 -5.12
N ALA A 107 7.63 -7.84 -5.28
CA ALA A 107 8.09 -8.31 -6.58
C ALA A 107 6.93 -8.84 -7.45
N ALA A 108 6.01 -9.60 -6.85
CA ALA A 108 4.83 -10.11 -7.53
C ALA A 108 3.89 -8.96 -7.95
N ALA A 109 3.61 -8.02 -7.04
CA ALA A 109 2.79 -6.85 -7.31
C ALA A 109 3.39 -5.96 -8.40
N GLN A 110 4.71 -5.73 -8.35
CA GLN A 110 5.41 -4.94 -9.35
C GLN A 110 5.32 -5.59 -10.74
N SER A 111 5.65 -6.87 -10.84
CA SER A 111 5.56 -7.61 -12.10
C SER A 111 4.14 -7.55 -12.69
N ARG A 112 3.12 -7.62 -11.84
CA ARG A 112 1.72 -7.58 -12.27
C ARG A 112 1.27 -6.19 -12.70
N SER A 113 1.64 -5.14 -11.95
CA SER A 113 1.31 -3.76 -12.30
C SER A 113 1.89 -3.31 -13.65
N MET A 114 3.01 -3.92 -14.08
CA MET A 114 3.68 -3.63 -15.35
C MET A 114 3.28 -4.56 -16.49
N SER A 115 2.43 -5.57 -16.24
CA SER A 115 2.11 -6.58 -17.25
C SER A 115 1.07 -6.15 -18.27
N TRP A 116 0.48 -4.97 -18.10
CA TRP A 116 -0.54 -4.47 -19.01
C TRP A 116 0.11 -3.92 -20.28
N THR A 117 -0.22 -4.50 -21.43
CA THR A 117 0.15 -4.03 -22.77
C THR A 117 -1.09 -3.46 -23.46
N GLU A 118 -0.95 -2.37 -24.21
CA GLU A 118 -2.07 -1.71 -24.94
C GLU A 118 -2.71 -2.57 -26.05
N GLU A 119 -2.14 -3.74 -26.36
CA GLU A 119 -2.68 -4.69 -27.34
C GLU A 119 -3.72 -5.59 -26.67
N ALA A 120 -4.99 -5.23 -26.82
CA ALA A 120 -6.16 -6.04 -26.47
C ALA A 120 -6.88 -6.54 -27.73
#